data_AF-A0A3N5FBZ5-F1
#
_entry.id   AF-A0A3N5FBZ5-F1
#
_cell.length_a   1.000
_cell.length_b   1.000
_cell.length_c   1.000
_cell.angle_alpha   90.00
_cell.angle_beta   90.00
_cell.angle_gamma   90.00
#
_symmetry.space_group_name_H-M   'P 1'
#
loop_
_entity.id
_entity.type
_entity.pdbx_description
1 polymer ?
#
loop_
_entity_poly.entity_id
_entity_poly.type
_entity_poly.pdbx_seq_one_letter_code
_entity_poly.pdbx_strand_id
1 'polypeptide(L)'
;MATSSAVRSAACLLLLSAGCAEVYVLDLPDVNLETPFDLRQRLDAYRSGAERYHGDPKAVADASLRREVDVPWKAELFKPSQYQVHESPEWGTYVVRGYVYPSGHLMRYRVKIRRFEEIWYPIQISRYKMHELSDDDKYHPAHH
;
A
#
# COMPACT_ATOMS: atom_id res chain seq x y z
N MET A 1 20.70 32.67 -63.35
CA MET A 1 19.24 32.42 -63.33
C MET A 1 18.92 31.75 -62.01
N ALA A 2 18.14 32.43 -61.18
CA ALA A 2 17.69 31.93 -59.88
C ALA A 2 16.44 31.05 -60.07
N THR A 3 16.39 29.92 -59.36
CA THR A 3 15.13 29.31 -58.95
C THR A 3 15.25 28.88 -57.48
N SER A 4 14.54 29.62 -56.65
CA SER A 4 14.23 29.33 -55.25
C SER A 4 13.06 28.34 -55.18
N SER A 5 13.13 27.32 -54.34
CA SER A 5 12.16 27.16 -53.25
C SER A 5 12.63 26.08 -52.28
N ALA A 6 12.59 26.42 -51.00
CA ALA A 6 12.85 25.54 -49.88
C ALA A 6 11.57 24.81 -49.46
N VAL A 7 11.67 23.55 -49.07
CA VAL A 7 10.78 22.96 -48.06
C VAL A 7 11.64 22.11 -47.12
N ARG A 8 11.76 22.59 -45.87
CA ARG A 8 12.25 21.83 -44.73
C ARG A 8 11.07 21.00 -44.21
N SER A 9 11.23 19.67 -44.16
CA SER A 9 10.42 18.84 -43.27
C SER A 9 11.34 17.85 -42.60
N ALA A 10 11.84 18.27 -41.43
CA ALA A 10 12.43 17.38 -40.45
C ALA A 10 11.31 16.49 -39.91
N ALA A 11 11.28 15.23 -40.34
CA ALA A 11 10.45 14.23 -39.68
C ALA A 11 11.11 13.92 -38.33
N CYS A 12 10.55 14.49 -37.26
CA CYS A 12 10.87 14.16 -35.89
C CYS A 12 10.59 12.66 -35.64
N LEU A 13 11.60 11.82 -35.88
CA LEU A 13 11.81 10.67 -35.02
C LEU A 13 12.27 11.24 -33.68
N LEU A 14 11.48 11.03 -32.62
CA LEU A 14 11.94 10.35 -31.41
C LEU A 14 10.90 10.48 -30.29
N LEU A 15 10.60 9.31 -29.75
CA LEU A 15 10.20 9.04 -28.36
C LEU A 15 8.75 9.33 -27.99
N LEU A 16 7.94 8.32 -28.29
CA LEU A 16 6.92 7.81 -27.38
C LEU A 16 7.49 7.71 -25.95
N SER A 17 7.33 8.75 -25.13
CA SER A 17 7.30 8.57 -23.68
C SER A 17 5.87 8.23 -23.28
N ALA A 18 5.41 7.04 -23.70
CA ALA A 18 4.36 6.38 -22.97
C ALA A 18 4.95 6.12 -21.58
N GLY A 19 4.55 6.94 -20.60
CA GLY A 19 4.85 6.72 -19.20
C GLY A 19 4.17 5.44 -18.73
N CYS A 20 4.71 4.30 -19.12
CA CYS A 20 4.45 3.03 -18.48
C CYS A 20 5.14 3.13 -17.13
N ALA A 21 4.39 3.59 -16.11
CA ALA A 21 4.74 3.27 -14.75
C ALA A 21 4.75 1.73 -14.66
N GLU A 22 5.91 1.11 -14.77
CA GLU A 22 6.06 -0.33 -14.64
C GLU A 22 5.58 -0.73 -13.25
N VAL A 23 4.40 -1.33 -13.20
CA VAL A 23 3.83 -1.89 -11.98
C VAL A 23 4.45 -3.26 -11.81
N TYR A 24 5.50 -3.36 -11.02
CA TYR A 24 6.04 -4.64 -10.62
C TYR A 24 5.12 -5.25 -9.55
N VAL A 25 4.35 -6.27 -9.95
CA VAL A 25 3.73 -7.19 -8.99
C VAL A 25 4.84 -8.13 -8.53
N LEU A 26 5.54 -7.73 -7.47
CA LEU A 26 6.51 -8.60 -6.81
C LEU A 26 5.75 -9.61 -5.97
N ASP A 27 5.68 -10.83 -6.47
CA ASP A 27 5.14 -12.01 -5.80
C ASP A 27 6.13 -12.47 -4.71
N LEU A 28 6.23 -11.66 -3.65
CA LEU A 28 6.98 -12.01 -2.46
C LEU A 28 6.11 -12.89 -1.56
N PRO A 29 6.71 -13.84 -0.81
CA PRO A 29 5.95 -14.80 -0.04
C PRO A 29 5.04 -14.07 0.96
N ASP A 30 3.76 -14.38 0.89
CA ASP A 30 2.77 -13.86 1.81
C ASP A 30 3.10 -14.31 3.24
N VAL A 31 2.93 -13.40 4.19
CA VAL A 31 2.98 -13.74 5.61
C VAL A 31 1.59 -14.17 6.02
N ASN A 32 1.37 -15.49 6.08
CA ASN A 32 0.13 -16.06 6.60
C ASN A 32 0.17 -16.00 8.13
N LEU A 33 -0.86 -15.41 8.73
CA LEU A 33 -1.01 -15.30 10.17
C LEU A 33 -1.94 -16.40 10.63
N GLU A 34 -1.53 -17.12 11.68
CA GLU A 34 -2.40 -18.12 12.29
C GLU A 34 -3.67 -17.46 12.81
N THR A 35 -4.81 -18.15 12.64
CA THR A 35 -6.07 -17.67 13.20
C THR A 35 -5.91 -17.62 14.73
N PRO A 36 -6.15 -16.47 15.37
CA PRO A 36 -5.97 -16.37 16.82
C PRO A 36 -6.96 -17.30 17.53
N PHE A 37 -6.48 -18.16 18.43
CA PHE A 37 -7.35 -19.03 19.23
C PHE A 37 -8.05 -18.26 20.38
N ASP A 38 -7.59 -17.05 20.66
CA ASP A 38 -7.98 -16.16 21.76
C ASP A 38 -9.02 -15.09 21.34
N LEU A 39 -9.69 -15.25 20.20
CA LEU A 39 -10.64 -14.25 19.68
C LEU A 39 -11.75 -13.88 20.68
N ARG A 40 -12.26 -14.85 21.45
CA ARG A 40 -13.27 -14.58 22.50
C ARG A 40 -12.70 -13.72 23.62
N GLN A 41 -11.48 -14.02 24.07
CA GLN A 41 -10.80 -13.23 25.10
C GLN A 41 -10.53 -11.80 24.64
N ARG A 42 -10.09 -11.62 23.38
CA ARG A 42 -9.89 -10.28 22.79
C ARG A 42 -11.18 -9.49 22.65
N LEU A 43 -12.28 -10.16 22.32
CA LEU A 43 -13.60 -9.54 22.27
C LEU A 43 -14.05 -9.06 23.66
N ASP A 44 -13.82 -9.85 24.72
CA ASP A 44 -14.13 -9.45 26.10
C ASP A 44 -13.24 -8.28 26.56
N ALA A 45 -11.95 -8.28 26.18
CA ALA A 45 -11.05 -7.17 26.42
C ALA A 45 -11.48 -5.88 25.69
N TYR A 46 -12.01 -6.02 24.47
CA TYR A 46 -12.57 -4.90 23.72
C TYR A 46 -13.83 -4.33 24.38
N ARG A 47 -14.80 -5.20 24.72
CA ARG A 47 -16.07 -4.80 25.34
C ARG A 47 -15.88 -4.17 26.73
N SER A 48 -14.90 -4.64 27.49
CA SER A 48 -14.53 -4.04 28.79
C SER A 48 -13.74 -2.73 28.65
N GLY A 49 -13.32 -2.36 27.45
CA GLY A 49 -12.53 -1.16 27.17
C GLY A 49 -11.04 -1.30 27.51
N ALA A 50 -10.59 -2.50 27.90
CA ALA A 50 -9.18 -2.80 28.16
C ALA A 50 -8.33 -2.72 26.88
N GLU A 51 -8.92 -3.02 25.73
CA GLU A 51 -8.26 -2.92 24.43
C GLU A 51 -9.13 -2.20 23.40
N ARG A 52 -8.63 -1.11 22.79
CA ARG A 52 -9.41 -0.31 21.84
C ARG A 52 -9.08 -0.61 20.38
N TYR A 53 -7.91 -1.19 20.11
CA TYR A 53 -7.38 -1.34 18.76
C TYR A 53 -8.20 -2.30 17.90
N HIS A 54 -8.84 -3.29 18.51
CA HIS A 54 -9.60 -4.32 17.80
C HIS A 54 -10.90 -3.83 17.14
N GLY A 55 -11.42 -2.67 17.52
CA GLY A 55 -12.62 -2.09 16.90
C GLY A 55 -12.38 -1.42 15.54
N ASP A 56 -11.13 -1.05 15.22
CA ASP A 56 -10.77 -0.37 13.98
C ASP A 56 -9.92 -1.27 13.06
N PRO A 57 -10.42 -1.66 11.87
CA PRO A 57 -9.67 -2.50 10.94
C PRO A 57 -8.33 -1.88 10.51
N LYS A 58 -8.25 -0.54 10.44
CA LYS A 58 -7.01 0.17 10.04
C LYS A 58 -5.94 0.08 11.12
N ALA A 59 -6.35 0.21 12.38
CA ALA A 59 -5.44 0.10 13.52
C ALA A 59 -4.93 -1.34 13.69
N VAL A 60 -5.81 -2.34 13.50
CA VAL A 60 -5.42 -3.76 13.47
C VAL A 60 -4.40 -4.03 12.37
N ALA A 61 -4.64 -3.51 11.16
CA ALA A 61 -3.70 -3.66 10.05
C ALA A 61 -2.35 -2.99 10.34
N ASP A 62 -2.34 -1.79 10.92
CA ASP A 62 -1.12 -1.08 11.31
C ASP A 62 -0.28 -1.85 12.32
N ALA A 63 -0.90 -2.33 13.39
CA ALA A 63 -0.24 -3.12 14.41
C ALA A 63 0.37 -4.41 13.82
N SER A 64 -0.34 -5.05 12.90
CA SER A 64 0.12 -6.28 12.23
C SER A 64 1.33 -6.02 11.35
N LEU A 65 1.31 -4.93 10.55
CA LEU A 65 2.45 -4.55 9.71
C LEU A 65 3.70 -4.24 10.55
N ARG A 66 3.54 -3.54 11.68
CA ARG A 66 4.66 -3.21 12.58
C ARG A 66 5.30 -4.44 13.21
N ARG A 67 4.49 -5.44 13.53
CA ARG A 67 4.94 -6.66 14.21
C ARG A 67 5.62 -7.64 13.25
N GLU A 68 5.06 -7.80 12.07
CA GLU A 68 5.37 -8.93 11.18
C GLU A 68 6.22 -8.54 9.96
N VAL A 69 6.39 -7.24 9.69
CA VAL A 69 7.12 -6.77 8.52
C VAL A 69 8.18 -5.75 8.91
N ASP A 70 9.39 -5.96 8.39
CA ASP A 70 10.49 -4.98 8.43
C ASP A 70 10.25 -3.87 7.40
N VAL A 71 9.30 -2.98 7.71
CA VAL A 71 9.10 -1.73 6.99
C VAL A 71 10.11 -0.73 7.54
N PRO A 72 10.72 0.17 6.73
CA PRO A 72 11.63 1.20 7.23
C PRO A 72 10.89 2.26 8.04
N TRP A 73 10.44 1.89 9.23
CA TRP A 73 9.75 2.74 10.17
C TRP A 73 10.73 3.77 10.71
N LYS A 74 10.70 4.99 10.17
CA LYS A 74 10.85 6.15 11.07
C LYS A 74 9.66 6.08 12.03
N ALA A 75 9.80 6.51 13.28
CA ALA A 75 8.77 6.43 14.32
C ALA A 75 7.54 7.30 13.99
N GLU A 76 6.84 6.94 12.92
CA GLU A 76 5.70 7.64 12.37
C GLU A 76 4.47 7.26 13.16
N LEU A 77 3.70 8.29 13.53
CA LEU A 77 2.40 8.12 14.13
C LEU A 77 1.47 7.40 13.16
N PHE A 78 0.64 6.50 13.69
CA PHE A 78 -0.45 5.91 12.93
C PHE A 78 -1.39 7.02 12.42
N LYS A 79 -1.57 7.10 11.11
CA LYS A 79 -2.48 8.04 10.44
C LYS A 79 -3.55 7.27 9.67
N PRO A 80 -4.80 7.19 10.18
CA PRO A 80 -5.88 6.45 9.52
C PRO A 80 -6.17 6.84 8.07
N SER A 81 -5.82 8.07 7.67
CA SER A 81 -5.98 8.57 6.29
C SER A 81 -5.05 7.88 5.29
N GLN A 82 -3.91 7.35 5.75
CA GLN A 82 -2.96 6.60 4.91
C GLN A 82 -3.41 5.15 4.66
N TYR A 83 -4.49 4.72 5.34
CA TYR A 83 -5.04 3.39 5.28
C TYR A 83 -6.40 3.39 4.60
N GLN A 84 -6.55 2.52 3.61
CA GLN A 84 -7.81 2.34 2.88
C GLN A 84 -8.32 0.91 3.11
N VAL A 85 -9.59 0.80 3.49
CA VAL A 85 -10.28 -0.48 3.63
C VAL A 85 -10.92 -0.80 2.29
N HIS A 86 -10.70 -2.01 1.79
CA HIS A 86 -11.19 -2.50 0.51
C HIS A 86 -11.85 -3.87 0.68
N GLU A 87 -12.69 -4.21 -0.27
CA GLU A 87 -13.26 -5.55 -0.42
C GLU A 87 -12.96 -6.07 -1.83
N SER A 88 -12.65 -7.36 -1.95
CA SER A 88 -12.63 -8.04 -3.25
C SER A 88 -13.11 -9.49 -3.14
N PRO A 89 -13.61 -10.09 -4.23
CA PRO A 89 -14.04 -11.49 -4.24
C PRO A 89 -12.91 -12.47 -3.89
N GLU A 90 -11.69 -12.17 -4.35
CA GLU A 90 -10.53 -13.06 -4.19
C GLU A 90 -9.89 -12.92 -2.80
N TRP A 91 -9.83 -11.69 -2.27
CA TRP A 91 -9.11 -11.40 -1.02
C TRP A 91 -10.02 -11.24 0.19
N GLY A 92 -11.33 -11.02 0.01
CA GLY A 92 -12.23 -10.62 1.09
C GLY A 92 -11.97 -9.17 1.51
N THR A 93 -12.13 -8.87 2.80
CA THR A 93 -11.83 -7.54 3.35
C THR A 93 -10.33 -7.39 3.61
N TYR A 94 -9.75 -6.29 3.16
CA TYR A 94 -8.33 -6.01 3.38
C TYR A 94 -8.06 -4.52 3.52
N VAL A 95 -6.91 -4.19 4.10
CA VAL A 95 -6.46 -2.83 4.32
C VAL A 95 -5.15 -2.60 3.58
N VAL A 96 -5.04 -1.49 2.83
CA VAL A 96 -3.83 -1.13 2.09
C VAL A 96 -3.11 0.05 2.73
N ARG A 97 -1.77 0.00 2.79
CA ARG A 97 -0.89 1.14 3.11
C ARG A 97 0.35 1.16 2.23
N GLY A 98 0.73 2.36 1.78
CA GLY A 98 1.96 2.63 1.04
C GLY A 98 3.09 3.23 1.89
N TYR A 99 4.33 2.95 1.51
CA TYR A 99 5.56 3.46 2.13
C TYR A 99 6.58 3.79 1.04
N VAL A 100 7.23 4.94 1.15
CA VAL A 100 8.31 5.33 0.24
C VAL A 100 9.65 4.96 0.86
N TYR A 101 10.39 4.07 0.21
CA TYR A 101 11.75 3.74 0.63
C TYR A 101 12.70 4.90 0.35
N PRO A 102 13.83 5.01 1.09
CA PRO A 102 14.87 5.99 0.80
C PRO A 102 15.41 5.93 -0.63
N SER A 103 15.33 4.77 -1.29
CA SER A 103 15.68 4.56 -2.69
C SER A 103 14.71 5.21 -3.69
N GLY A 104 13.57 5.73 -3.24
CA GLY A 104 12.54 6.33 -4.10
C GLY A 104 11.50 5.35 -4.61
N HIS A 105 11.49 4.10 -4.14
CA HIS A 105 10.43 3.15 -4.47
C HIS A 105 9.26 3.25 -3.48
N LEU A 106 8.04 3.37 -4.00
CA LEU A 106 6.81 3.21 -3.21
C LEU A 106 6.46 1.73 -3.11
N MET A 107 6.45 1.18 -1.91
CA MET A 107 5.98 -0.15 -1.57
C MET A 107 4.60 -0.09 -0.93
N ARG A 108 3.67 -0.91 -1.39
CA ARG A 108 2.35 -1.06 -0.79
C ARG A 108 2.18 -2.45 -0.18
N TYR A 109 1.64 -2.47 1.03
CA TYR A 109 1.22 -3.70 1.69
C TYR A 109 -0.30 -3.74 1.72
N ARG A 110 -0.85 -4.96 1.57
CA ARG A 110 -2.24 -5.25 1.90
C ARG A 110 -2.28 -6.21 3.08
N VAL A 111 -3.15 -5.95 4.04
CA VAL A 111 -3.42 -6.81 5.18
C VAL A 111 -4.83 -7.33 5.03
N LYS A 112 -4.98 -8.63 4.77
CA LYS A 112 -6.27 -9.30 4.82
C LYS A 112 -6.71 -9.37 6.26
N ILE A 113 -7.94 -8.92 6.50
CA ILE A 113 -8.55 -8.88 7.82
C ILE A 113 -9.90 -9.57 7.77
N ARG A 114 -10.35 -10.07 8.92
CA ARG A 114 -11.70 -10.61 9.07
C ARG A 114 -12.32 -10.06 10.33
N ARG A 115 -13.64 -9.96 10.27
CA ARG A 115 -14.47 -9.57 11.39
C ARG A 115 -14.87 -10.80 12.20
N PHE A 116 -14.77 -10.68 13.51
CA PHE A 116 -15.36 -11.60 14.48
C PHE A 116 -16.22 -10.77 15.43
N GLU A 117 -17.54 -10.85 15.28
CA GLU A 117 -18.51 -10.02 16.02
C GLU A 117 -18.22 -8.52 15.91
N GLU A 118 -17.66 -7.90 16.94
CA GLU A 118 -17.35 -6.47 17.03
C GLU A 118 -15.89 -6.14 16.75
N ILE A 119 -15.03 -7.17 16.69
CA ILE A 119 -13.59 -7.00 16.53
C ILE A 119 -13.09 -7.40 15.15
N TRP A 120 -11.95 -6.86 14.77
CA TRP A 120 -11.18 -7.23 13.59
C TRP A 120 -9.90 -7.95 13.98
N TYR A 121 -9.48 -8.88 13.14
CA TYR A 121 -8.21 -9.58 13.28
C TYR A 121 -7.55 -9.82 11.91
N PRO A 122 -6.21 -9.80 11.86
CA PRO A 122 -5.46 -10.00 10.62
C PRO A 122 -5.35 -11.50 10.30
N ILE A 123 -5.32 -11.83 9.01
CA ILE A 123 -5.17 -13.22 8.53
C ILE A 123 -3.92 -13.36 7.68
N GLN A 124 -3.59 -12.35 6.88
CA GLN A 124 -2.52 -12.46 5.90
C GLN A 124 -1.98 -11.08 5.58
N ILE A 125 -0.66 -10.97 5.43
CA ILE A 125 0.01 -9.76 4.96
C ILE A 125 0.70 -10.09 3.64
N SER A 126 0.49 -9.25 2.64
CA SER A 126 1.03 -9.42 1.30
C SER A 126 1.63 -8.12 0.80
N ARG A 127 2.81 -8.22 0.16
CA ARG A 127 3.38 -7.11 -0.59
C ARG A 127 2.56 -6.98 -1.88
N TYR A 128 1.83 -5.89 -1.98
CA TYR A 128 0.80 -5.72 -2.99
C TYR A 128 1.34 -5.12 -4.28
N LYS A 129 2.16 -4.06 -4.19
CA LYS A 129 2.74 -3.36 -5.36
C LYS A 129 4.03 -2.63 -4.99
N MET A 130 5.00 -2.64 -5.91
CA MET A 130 6.14 -1.73 -5.89
C MET A 130 6.07 -0.79 -7.09
N HIS A 131 6.27 0.50 -6.88
CA HIS A 131 6.36 1.52 -7.94
C HIS A 131 7.68 2.29 -7.78
N GLU A 132 8.36 2.56 -8.88
CA GLU A 132 9.38 3.61 -8.92
C GLU A 132 8.70 4.98 -8.94
N LEU A 133 9.05 5.85 -8.00
CA LEU A 133 8.64 7.25 -8.06
C LEU A 133 9.59 7.99 -9.01
N SER A 134 9.01 8.76 -9.92
CA SER A 134 9.79 9.68 -10.76
C SER A 134 10.46 10.74 -9.88
N ASP A 135 11.53 11.38 -10.38
CA ASP A 135 12.23 12.40 -9.60
C ASP A 135 11.33 13.59 -9.21
N ASP A 136 10.30 13.89 -10.01
CA ASP A 136 9.33 14.95 -9.72
C ASP A 136 8.40 14.57 -8.54
N ASP A 137 8.09 13.28 -8.37
CA ASP A 137 7.22 12.78 -7.28
C ASP A 137 7.95 12.70 -5.93
N LYS A 138 9.29 12.62 -5.94
CA LYS A 138 10.10 12.51 -4.71
C LYS A 138 10.09 13.79 -3.88
N TYR A 139 9.84 14.95 -4.50
CA TYR A 139 9.85 16.27 -3.85
C TYR A 139 8.47 16.81 -3.50
N HIS A 140 7.40 16.14 -3.94
CA HIS A 140 6.03 16.48 -3.59
C HIS A 140 5.32 15.29 -2.93
N PRO A 141 5.49 15.06 -1.61
CA PRO A 141 4.59 14.17 -0.89
C PRO A 141 3.19 14.80 -0.95
N ALA A 142 2.36 14.30 -1.86
CA ALA A 142 1.08 14.89 -2.21
C ALA A 142 0.23 15.18 -0.96
N HIS A 143 -0.04 16.47 -0.74
CA HIS A 143 -1.24 16.94 -0.07
C HIS A 143 -2.43 16.65 -1.00
N HIS A 144 -3.22 15.63 -0.72
CA HIS A 144 -4.61 15.52 -1.18
C HIS A 144 -5.40 14.61 -0.25
#